data_AF-A0A967MLU1-F1
#
_entry.id   AF-A0A967MLU1-F1
#
_cell.length_a   1.000
_cell.length_b   1.000
_cell.length_c   1.000
_cell.angle_alpha   90.00
_cell.angle_beta   90.00
_cell.angle_gamma   90.00
#
_symmetry.space_group_name_H-M   'P 1'
#
loop_
_entity.id
_entity.type
_entity.pdbx_description
1 polymer ?
#
loop_
_entity_poly.entity_id
_entity_poly.type
_entity_poly.pdbx_seq_one_letter_code
_entity_poly.pdbx_strand_id
1 'polypeptide(L)'
;RRRAGATFEERDGPIGITDEQRRRLREEWLWHLPLATLDVLDLRELAPGYYRMLEHPGYDAFWETYDIGLRHQRFEVPALHTTGWYDTLLKGTLENFR
;
A
#
# COMPACT_ATOMS: atom_id res chain seq x y z
N ARG A 1 14.23 -1.42 0.91
CA ARG A 1 15.58 -2.02 0.76
C ARG A 1 15.51 -3.08 -0.34
N ARG A 2 16.09 -2.87 -1.53
CA ARG A 2 16.28 -3.97 -2.51
C ARG A 2 17.20 -5.00 -1.87
N ARG A 3 16.86 -6.29 -1.91
CA ARG A 3 17.77 -7.37 -1.51
C ARG A 3 18.85 -7.48 -2.60
N ALA A 4 19.87 -6.64 -2.54
CA ALA A 4 21.07 -6.83 -3.33
C ALA A 4 21.77 -8.09 -2.81
N GLY A 5 21.69 -9.19 -3.57
CA GLY A 5 22.33 -10.47 -3.22
C GLY A 5 21.42 -11.70 -3.21
N ALA A 6 20.10 -11.55 -3.40
CA ALA A 6 19.22 -12.72 -3.53
C ALA A 6 19.43 -13.40 -4.89
N THR A 7 19.60 -14.72 -4.90
CA THR A 7 19.60 -15.52 -6.14
C THR A 7 18.24 -15.43 -6.84
N PHE A 8 18.18 -15.80 -8.12
CA PHE A 8 16.91 -15.83 -8.87
C PHE A 8 15.87 -16.69 -8.15
N GLU A 9 16.28 -17.84 -7.62
CA GLU A 9 15.43 -18.76 -6.83
C GLU A 9 14.99 -18.15 -5.49
N GLU A 10 15.82 -17.34 -4.83
CA GLU A 10 15.44 -16.62 -3.60
C GLU A 10 14.54 -15.42 -3.85
N ARG A 11 14.63 -14.82 -5.05
CA ARG A 11 13.75 -13.73 -5.50
C ARG A 11 12.37 -14.26 -5.90
N ASP A 12 12.35 -15.39 -6.59
CA ASP A 12 11.16 -15.96 -7.23
C ASP A 12 10.59 -17.16 -6.44
N GLY A 13 11.17 -17.47 -5.28
CA GLY A 13 10.59 -18.35 -4.26
C GLY A 13 9.25 -17.81 -3.73
N PRO A 14 8.52 -18.58 -2.89
CA PRO A 14 7.19 -18.16 -2.43
C PRO A 14 7.25 -16.79 -1.74
N ILE A 15 6.76 -15.77 -2.45
CA ILE A 15 6.70 -14.41 -1.95
C ILE A 15 5.48 -14.32 -1.02
N GLY A 16 5.74 -13.97 0.23
CA GLY A 16 4.71 -13.61 1.20
C GLY A 16 4.23 -14.78 2.05
N ILE A 17 2.91 -14.91 2.12
CA ILE A 17 2.20 -15.77 3.07
C ILE A 17 2.01 -17.20 2.54
N THR A 18 2.02 -18.18 3.44
CA THR A 18 1.83 -19.62 3.14
C THR A 18 0.45 -19.89 2.54
N ASP A 19 0.24 -21.04 1.89
CA ASP A 19 -1.08 -21.40 1.33
C ASP A 19 -2.20 -21.37 2.38
N GLU A 20 -1.90 -21.80 3.60
CA GLU A 20 -2.83 -21.73 4.72
C GLU A 20 -3.13 -20.28 5.11
N GLN A 21 -2.11 -19.43 5.23
CA GLN A 21 -2.32 -18.00 5.48
C GLN A 21 -3.07 -17.31 4.32
N ARG A 22 -2.86 -17.72 3.06
CA ARG A 22 -3.60 -17.22 1.89
C ARG A 22 -5.07 -17.61 1.94
N ARG A 23 -5.37 -18.83 2.36
CA ARG A 23 -6.73 -19.32 2.56
C ARG A 23 -7.42 -18.50 3.65
N ARG A 24 -6.78 -18.36 4.81
CA ARG A 24 -7.30 -17.54 5.93
C ARG A 24 -7.48 -16.08 5.56
N LEU A 25 -6.56 -15.49 4.80
CA LEU A 25 -6.73 -14.13 4.29
C LEU A 25 -8.03 -14.00 3.49
N ARG A 26 -8.30 -14.92 2.55
CA ARG A 26 -9.48 -14.86 1.68
C ARG A 26 -10.80 -15.17 2.41
N GLU A 27 -10.79 -16.15 3.30
CA GLU A 27 -11.99 -16.68 3.94
C GLU A 27 -12.36 -15.93 5.22
N GLU A 28 -11.38 -15.44 5.96
CA GLU A 28 -11.57 -14.83 7.28
C GLU A 28 -11.19 -13.34 7.27
N TRP A 29 -9.92 -13.02 6.98
CA TRP A 29 -9.38 -11.69 7.30
C TRP A 29 -9.88 -10.58 6.39
N LEU A 30 -10.10 -10.84 5.10
CA LEU A 30 -10.65 -9.84 4.16
C LEU A 30 -12.04 -9.34 4.58
N TRP A 31 -12.81 -10.18 5.27
CA TRP A 31 -14.18 -9.88 5.69
C TRP A 31 -14.27 -9.43 7.15
N HIS A 32 -13.13 -9.34 7.85
CA HIS A 32 -13.10 -8.99 9.27
C HIS A 32 -13.42 -7.51 9.49
N LEU A 33 -14.39 -7.27 10.37
CA LEU A 33 -14.74 -5.94 10.85
C LEU A 33 -14.97 -6.02 12.38
N PRO A 34 -14.65 -4.95 13.13
CA PRO A 34 -14.08 -3.68 12.66
C PRO A 34 -12.58 -3.77 12.31
N LEU A 35 -12.12 -2.96 11.35
CA LEU A 35 -10.74 -2.98 10.84
C LEU A 35 -9.67 -2.80 11.93
N ALA A 36 -9.94 -1.94 12.92
CA ALA A 36 -9.00 -1.64 14.00
C ALA A 36 -8.70 -2.83 14.94
N THR A 37 -9.55 -3.86 14.94
CA THR A 37 -9.36 -5.07 15.76
C THR A 37 -8.75 -6.23 14.99
N LEU A 38 -8.44 -6.04 13.71
CA LEU A 38 -7.76 -7.05 12.92
C LEU A 38 -6.40 -7.36 13.56
N ASP A 39 -6.19 -8.60 13.99
CA ASP A 39 -4.96 -9.05 14.65
C ASP A 39 -4.43 -10.30 13.94
N VAL A 40 -3.78 -10.05 12.81
CA VAL A 40 -3.31 -11.10 11.89
C VAL A 40 -1.91 -10.73 11.44
N LEU A 41 -1.08 -11.73 11.09
CA LEU A 41 0.27 -11.52 10.55
C LEU A 41 1.13 -10.52 11.35
N ASP A 42 0.96 -10.44 12.67
CA ASP A 42 1.64 -9.49 13.53
C ASP A 42 1.65 -8.04 12.97
N LEU A 43 0.53 -7.62 12.35
CA LEU A 43 0.43 -6.32 11.67
C LEU A 43 0.82 -5.14 12.56
N ARG A 44 0.64 -5.26 13.89
CA ARG A 44 1.06 -4.23 14.85
C ARG A 44 2.57 -4.02 14.86
N GLU A 45 3.34 -5.09 14.67
CA GLU A 45 4.79 -5.05 14.61
C GLU A 45 5.28 -4.80 13.17
N LEU A 46 4.75 -5.55 12.20
CA LEU A 46 5.25 -5.54 10.82
C LEU A 46 4.74 -4.35 9.99
N ALA A 47 3.56 -3.83 10.30
CA ALA A 47 2.90 -2.76 9.55
C ALA A 47 2.17 -1.77 10.48
N PRO A 48 2.83 -1.17 11.49
CA PRO A 48 2.19 -0.26 12.46
C PRO A 48 1.49 0.93 11.78
N GLY A 49 1.93 1.30 10.58
CA GLY A 49 1.28 2.31 9.74
C GLY A 49 -0.19 2.01 9.45
N TYR A 50 -0.59 0.74 9.35
CA TYR A 50 -1.99 0.35 9.14
C TYR A 50 -2.92 0.95 10.19
N TYR A 51 -2.62 0.75 11.47
CA TYR A 51 -3.46 1.25 12.55
C TYR A 51 -3.40 2.78 12.66
N ARG A 52 -2.24 3.39 12.39
CA ARG A 52 -2.15 4.86 12.31
C ARG A 52 -3.04 5.42 11.21
N MET A 53 -3.09 4.80 10.03
CA MET A 53 -4.00 5.25 8.96
C MET A 53 -5.48 5.14 9.39
N LEU A 54 -5.86 4.12 10.17
CA LEU A 54 -7.23 3.98 10.66
C LEU A 54 -7.63 5.06 11.68
N GLU A 55 -6.67 5.67 12.38
CA GLU A 55 -6.90 6.81 13.27
C GLU A 55 -7.22 8.12 12.50
N HIS A 56 -6.92 8.15 11.19
CA HIS A 56 -7.10 9.30 10.30
C HIS A 56 -8.07 8.97 9.14
N PRO A 57 -9.38 8.79 9.40
CA PRO A 57 -10.34 8.35 8.37
C PRO A 57 -10.68 9.40 7.30
N GLY A 58 -10.35 10.66 7.54
CA GLY A 58 -10.54 11.77 6.60
C GLY A 58 -9.21 12.41 6.22
N TYR A 59 -9.22 13.27 5.21
CA TYR A 59 -8.03 14.04 4.83
C TYR A 59 -7.72 15.11 5.88
N ASP A 60 -6.54 15.04 6.49
CA ASP A 60 -6.08 15.93 7.54
C ASP A 60 -4.55 16.14 7.44
N ALA A 61 -3.97 16.78 8.46
CA ALA A 61 -2.53 17.07 8.50
C ALA A 61 -1.65 15.80 8.44
N PHE A 62 -2.15 14.62 8.86
CA PHE A 62 -1.41 13.37 8.68
C PHE A 62 -1.26 13.07 7.19
N TRP A 63 -2.35 13.12 6.43
CA TRP A 63 -2.35 12.83 4.99
C TRP A 63 -1.66 13.89 4.13
N GLU A 64 -1.74 15.17 4.51
CA GLU A 64 -1.10 16.28 3.80
C GLU A 64 0.42 16.12 3.67
N THR A 65 1.05 15.44 4.64
CA THR A 65 2.49 15.13 4.57
C THR A 65 2.84 14.19 3.42
N TYR A 66 1.91 13.35 2.98
CA TYR A 66 2.08 12.38 1.89
C TYR A 66 1.55 12.88 0.54
N ASP A 67 0.86 14.02 0.51
CA ASP A 67 0.28 14.56 -0.71
C ASP A 67 1.36 15.10 -1.66
N ILE A 68 1.56 14.40 -2.77
CA ILE A 68 2.50 14.82 -3.82
C ILE A 68 1.96 15.98 -4.68
N GLY A 69 0.64 16.17 -4.73
CA GLY A 69 -0.03 17.25 -5.46
C GLY A 69 0.42 18.63 -5.00
N LEU A 70 0.63 18.79 -3.69
CA LEU A 70 1.14 20.04 -3.10
C LEU A 70 2.61 20.33 -3.46
N ARG A 71 3.29 19.40 -4.13
CA ARG A 71 4.75 19.41 -4.32
C ARG A 71 5.18 19.20 -5.77
N HIS A 72 4.25 19.20 -6.73
CA HIS A 72 4.55 19.00 -8.16
C HIS A 72 5.64 19.93 -8.69
N GLN A 73 5.64 21.20 -8.25
CA GLN A 73 6.65 22.20 -8.66
C GLN A 73 8.10 21.83 -8.30
N ARG A 74 8.30 20.87 -7.39
CA ARG A 74 9.64 20.39 -6.99
C ARG A 74 10.19 19.30 -7.90
N PHE A 75 9.38 18.76 -8.81
CA PHE A 75 9.78 17.72 -9.74
C PHE A 75 10.15 18.35 -11.08
N GLU A 76 11.44 18.40 -11.39
CA GLU A 76 11.98 18.99 -12.63
C GLU A 76 12.25 17.95 -13.72
N VAL A 77 11.89 16.69 -13.46
CA VAL A 77 12.11 15.57 -14.39
C VAL A 77 10.82 15.22 -15.14
N PRO A 78 10.88 14.90 -16.44
CA PRO A 78 9.72 14.41 -17.17
C PRO A 78 9.17 13.13 -16.55
N ALA A 79 7.84 13.07 -16.36
CA ALA A 79 7.15 11.90 -15.80
C ALA A 79 6.11 11.36 -16.79
N LEU A 80 6.19 10.07 -17.09
CA LEU A 80 5.15 9.34 -17.82
C LEU A 80 4.16 8.75 -16.82
N HIS A 81 2.90 9.14 -16.93
CA HIS A 81 1.79 8.61 -16.13
C HIS A 81 1.05 7.54 -16.93
N THR A 82 0.93 6.33 -16.37
CA THR A 82 0.19 5.22 -16.98
C THR A 82 -0.84 4.66 -16.01
N THR A 83 -2.07 4.47 -16.47
CA THR A 83 -3.15 3.87 -15.69
C THR A 83 -4.22 3.30 -16.64
N GLY A 84 -5.27 2.68 -16.09
CA GLY A 84 -6.39 2.11 -16.83
C GLY A 84 -7.74 2.59 -16.33
N TRP A 85 -8.79 2.41 -17.15
CA TRP A 85 -10.13 2.89 -16.83
C TRP A 85 -10.75 2.29 -15.56
N TYR A 86 -10.34 1.09 -15.18
CA TYR A 86 -10.84 0.36 -14.02
C TYR A 86 -9.81 0.27 -12.87
N ASP A 87 -8.78 1.11 -12.91
CA ASP A 87 -7.80 1.20 -11.85
C ASP A 87 -8.37 2.03 -10.68
N THR A 88 -8.25 1.53 -9.44
CA THR A 88 -8.72 2.24 -8.24
C THR A 88 -7.95 3.53 -7.97
N LEU A 89 -6.76 3.70 -8.57
CA LEU A 89 -5.89 4.86 -8.46
C LEU A 89 -6.00 5.82 -9.66
N LEU A 90 -6.94 5.58 -10.59
CA LEU A 90 -7.11 6.37 -11.82
C LEU A 90 -7.20 7.87 -11.54
N LYS A 91 -8.06 8.27 -10.59
CA LYS A 91 -8.28 9.69 -10.25
C LYS A 91 -6.98 10.38 -9.86
N GLY A 92 -6.22 9.79 -8.93
CA GLY A 92 -4.94 10.34 -8.48
C GLY A 92 -3.91 10.40 -9.60
N THR A 93 -3.87 9.41 -10.50
CA THR A 93 -2.97 9.45 -11.66
C THR A 93 -3.28 10.63 -12.59
N LEU A 94 -4.56 10.89 -12.89
CA LEU A 94 -4.96 12.02 -13.73
C LEU A 94 -4.73 13.37 -13.06
N GLU A 95 -4.91 13.46 -11.74
CA GLU A 95 -4.62 14.67 -10.96
C GLU A 95 -3.12 14.98 -10.93
N ASN A 96 -2.26 13.96 -10.90
CA ASN A 96 -0.80 14.15 -10.94
C ASN A 96 -0.23 14.49 -12.32
N PHE A 97 -0.98 14.22 -13.39
CA PHE A 97 -0.56 14.57 -14.75
C PHE A 97 -0.83 16.04 -15.11
N ARG A 98 -1.80 16.67 -14.44
CA ARG A 98 -2.24 18.05 -14.71
C ARG A 98 -1.25 19.07 -14.17
#